data_AF-A0A1S8B3N5-F1
#
_entry.id   AF-A0A1S8B3N5-F1
#
_cell.length_a   1.000
_cell.length_b   1.000
_cell.length_c   1.000
_cell.angle_alpha   90.00
_cell.angle_beta   90.00
_cell.angle_gamma   90.00
#
_symmetry.space_group_name_H-M   'P 1'
#
loop_
_entity.id
_entity.type
_entity.pdbx_description
1 polymer ?
#
loop_
_entity_poly.entity_id
_entity_poly.type
_entity_poly.pdbx_seq_one_letter_code
_entity_poly.pdbx_strand_id
1 'polypeptide(L)'
;MQLTGTRISDPIIAKSDTAGILLSNITKKPQPTKLFEKLERDQVLSHLRNVKISPRRITPIDKEKQVGRWKVIEQKLLDKNLPVTGHDILKG
;
A
#
# COMPACT_ATOMS: atom_id res chain seq x y z
N MET A 1 -0.43 3.01 30.66
CA MET A 1 -1.84 3.42 30.66
C MET A 1 -2.70 2.18 30.56
N GLN A 2 -3.43 1.84 31.63
CA GLN A 2 -4.25 0.61 31.69
C GLN A 2 -5.55 0.70 30.89
N LEU A 3 -6.14 1.91 30.78
CA LEU A 3 -7.43 2.11 30.13
C LEU A 3 -7.35 2.15 28.59
N THR A 4 -6.29 2.74 28.03
CA THR A 4 -6.16 2.95 26.58
C THR A 4 -5.23 1.94 25.90
N GLY A 5 -4.39 1.23 26.64
CA GLY A 5 -3.36 0.31 26.12
C GLY A 5 -2.27 0.97 25.27
N THR A 6 -2.36 2.27 24.97
CA THR A 6 -1.41 3.03 24.16
C THR A 6 -0.33 3.65 25.03
N ARG A 7 0.94 3.48 24.65
CA ARG A 7 2.08 4.10 25.33
C ARG A 7 2.38 5.45 24.71
N ILE A 8 2.34 6.50 25.52
CA ILE A 8 2.75 7.86 25.13
C ILE A 8 4.23 8.02 25.51
N SER A 9 5.00 8.71 24.66
CA SER A 9 6.40 9.01 24.93
C SER A 9 6.53 10.14 25.96
N ASP A 10 7.45 10.03 26.91
CA ASP A 10 7.62 10.99 28.01
C ASP A 10 7.83 12.45 27.53
N PRO A 11 8.58 12.74 26.45
CA PRO A 11 8.69 14.09 25.91
C PRO A 11 7.36 14.68 25.42
N ILE A 12 6.42 13.84 25.00
CA ILE A 12 5.08 14.29 24.57
C ILE A 12 4.25 14.67 25.79
N ILE A 13 4.37 13.91 26.89
CA ILE A 13 3.70 14.20 28.17
C ILE A 13 4.26 15.48 28.80
N ALA A 14 5.59 15.64 28.78
CA ALA A 14 6.25 16.84 29.32
C ALA A 14 5.90 18.11 28.53
N LYS A 15 5.57 17.99 27.24
CA LYS A 15 5.18 19.10 26.36
C LYS A 15 3.69 19.40 26.36
N SER A 16 2.86 18.55 26.95
CA SER A 16 1.41 18.71 26.93
C SER A 16 0.95 19.46 28.17
N ASP A 17 0.74 20.76 28.03
CA ASP A 17 0.32 21.64 29.12
C ASP A 17 -1.17 21.51 29.49
N THR A 18 -1.95 20.76 28.69
CA THR A 18 -3.41 20.63 28.87
C THR A 18 -3.88 19.22 28.56
N ALA A 19 -4.89 18.75 29.29
CA ALA A 19 -5.54 17.45 29.07
C ALA A 19 -6.05 17.27 27.62
N GLY A 20 -6.49 18.35 26.97
CA GLY A 20 -6.90 18.34 25.56
C GLY A 20 -5.75 18.01 24.60
N ILE A 21 -4.53 18.50 24.88
CA ILE A 21 -3.33 18.19 24.08
C ILE A 21 -2.96 16.71 24.25
N LEU A 22 -3.01 16.20 25.48
CA LEU A 22 -2.82 14.77 25.76
C LEU A 22 -3.83 13.91 25.00
N LEU A 23 -5.12 14.24 25.08
CA LEU A 23 -6.18 13.53 24.36
C LEU A 23 -5.95 13.57 22.84
N SER A 24 -5.61 14.73 22.29
CA SER A 24 -5.34 14.87 20.86
C SER A 24 -4.20 13.95 20.38
N ASN A 25 -3.17 13.75 21.21
CA ASN A 25 -2.05 12.87 20.90
C ASN A 25 -2.42 11.39 21.02
N ILE A 26 -3.29 11.04 21.96
CA ILE A 26 -3.80 9.66 22.13
C ILE A 26 -4.73 9.28 20.96
N THR A 27 -5.58 10.20 20.51
CA THR A 27 -6.57 9.95 19.45
C THR A 27 -5.99 10.12 18.04
N LYS A 28 -4.79 10.70 17.91
CA LYS A 28 -4.14 10.91 16.61
C LYS A 28 -3.82 9.56 15.96
N LYS A 29 -4.43 9.31 14.78
CA LYS A 29 -4.11 8.14 13.96
C LYS A 29 -2.61 8.17 13.59
N PRO A 30 -1.93 7.01 13.60
CA PRO A 30 -0.53 6.94 13.24
C PRO A 30 -0.32 7.47 11.82
N GLN A 31 0.78 8.20 11.64
CA GLN A 31 1.13 8.72 10.32
C GLN A 31 1.34 7.55 9.36
N PRO A 32 0.83 7.67 8.12
CA PRO A 32 1.02 6.63 7.11
C PRO A 32 2.52 6.51 6.82
N THR A 33 3.03 5.28 6.79
CA THR A 33 4.45 5.02 6.51
C THR A 33 4.74 5.11 5.01
N LYS A 34 3.73 4.85 4.18
CA LYS A 34 3.84 4.88 2.72
C LYS A 34 3.22 6.15 2.16
N LEU A 35 3.87 6.71 1.13
CA LEU A 35 3.33 7.84 0.36
C LEU A 35 1.97 7.52 -0.26
N PHE A 36 1.77 6.28 -0.73
CA PHE A 36 0.49 5.83 -1.26
C PHE A 36 -0.64 6.01 -0.25
N GLU A 37 -0.44 5.54 0.99
CA GLU A 37 -1.44 5.63 2.05
C GLU A 37 -1.73 7.09 2.43
N LYS A 38 -0.72 7.97 2.37
CA LYS A 38 -0.93 9.40 2.58
C LYS A 38 -1.82 10.00 1.49
N LEU A 39 -1.49 9.73 0.23
CA LEU A 39 -2.25 10.22 -0.93
C LEU A 39 -3.68 9.67 -0.97
N GLU A 40 -3.86 8.43 -0.52
CA GLU A 40 -5.18 7.80 -0.39
C GLU A 40 -6.02 8.41 0.73
N ARG A 41 -5.40 8.81 1.85
CA ARG A 41 -6.10 9.53 2.95
C ARG A 41 -6.49 10.95 2.57
N ASP A 42 -5.61 11.66 1.85
CA ASP A 42 -5.85 13.05 1.46
C ASP A 42 -6.93 13.15 0.38
N GLN A 43 -7.12 12.10 -0.44
CA GLN A 43 -8.12 11.93 -1.49
C GLN A 43 -8.17 13.02 -2.59
N VAL A 44 -7.45 14.13 -2.49
CA VAL A 44 -7.48 15.22 -3.48
C VAL A 44 -7.17 14.72 -4.90
N LEU A 45 -6.13 13.90 -5.03
CA LEU A 45 -5.69 13.37 -6.32
C LEU A 45 -6.49 12.15 -6.77
N SER A 46 -7.12 11.41 -5.86
CA SER A 46 -7.94 10.24 -6.22
C SER A 46 -9.31 10.63 -6.77
N HIS A 47 -9.82 11.82 -6.46
CA HIS A 47 -11.07 12.35 -7.03
C HIS A 47 -10.94 12.76 -8.51
N LEU A 48 -9.71 12.97 -9.00
CA LEU A 48 -9.47 13.39 -10.38
C LEU A 48 -9.58 12.22 -11.34
N ARG A 49 -10.51 12.32 -12.31
CA ARG A 49 -10.79 11.23 -13.29
C ARG A 49 -9.61 10.87 -14.20
N ASN A 50 -8.68 11.80 -14.41
CA ASN A 50 -7.50 11.63 -15.27
C ASN A 50 -6.24 11.20 -14.50
N VAL A 51 -6.36 10.94 -13.19
CA VAL A 51 -5.22 10.55 -12.34
C VAL A 51 -5.49 9.16 -11.77
N LYS A 52 -4.49 8.28 -11.90
CA LYS A 52 -4.53 6.96 -11.26
C LYS A 52 -3.26 6.75 -10.44
N ILE A 53 -3.45 6.52 -9.15
CA ILE A 53 -2.37 6.27 -8.20
C ILE A 53 -2.27 4.75 -7.99
N SER A 54 -1.05 4.20 -8.04
CA SER A 54 -0.80 2.77 -7.85
C SER A 54 -0.01 2.53 -6.56
N PRO A 55 -0.38 1.52 -5.73
CA PRO A 55 0.29 1.24 -4.46
C PRO A 55 1.65 0.55 -4.62
N ARG A 56 1.88 -0.08 -5.78
CA ARG A 56 3.09 -0.83 -6.09
C ARG A 56 3.60 -0.47 -7.47
N ARG A 57 4.86 -0.84 -7.74
CA ARG A 57 5.46 -0.73 -9.06
C ARG A 57 4.61 -1.50 -10.08
N ILE A 58 4.25 -0.82 -11.17
CA ILE A 58 3.60 -1.45 -12.33
C ILE A 58 4.66 -2.27 -13.07
N THR A 59 4.47 -3.58 -13.12
CA THR A 59 5.38 -4.51 -13.81
C THR A 59 5.04 -4.63 -15.30
N PRO A 60 5.94 -5.18 -16.14
CA PRO A 60 5.61 -5.47 -17.54
C PRO A 60 4.36 -6.35 -17.69
N ILE A 61 4.20 -7.36 -16.84
CA ILE A 61 3.00 -8.21 -16.81
C ILE A 61 1.74 -7.39 -16.53
N ASP A 62 1.80 -6.45 -15.57
CA ASP A 62 0.65 -5.59 -15.27
C ASP A 62 0.26 -4.71 -16.47
N LYS A 63 1.24 -4.24 -17.27
CA LYS A 63 0.99 -3.50 -18.52
C LYS A 63 0.31 -4.39 -19.57
N GLU A 64 0.81 -5.61 -19.78
CA GLU A 64 0.22 -6.56 -20.73
C GLU A 64 -1.19 -6.99 -20.30
N LYS A 65 -1.46 -7.07 -18.99
CA LYS A 65 -2.79 -7.30 -18.44
C LYS A 65 -3.73 -6.13 -18.71
N GLN A 66 -3.25 -4.89 -18.57
CA GLN A 66 -4.04 -3.70 -18.86
C GLN A 66 -4.45 -3.62 -20.34
N VAL A 67 -3.59 -4.08 -21.25
CA VAL A 67 -3.90 -4.17 -22.69
C VAL A 67 -4.75 -5.42 -23.02
N GLY A 68 -4.73 -6.44 -22.16
CA GLY A 68 -5.44 -7.71 -22.34
C GLY A 68 -4.65 -8.81 -23.07
N ARG A 69 -3.43 -8.50 -23.55
CA ARG A 69 -2.56 -9.44 -24.28
C ARG A 69 -2.03 -10.57 -23.40
N TRP A 70 -1.89 -10.33 -22.09
CA TRP A 70 -1.37 -11.32 -21.16
C TRP A 70 -2.09 -12.67 -21.24
N LYS A 71 -3.42 -12.66 -21.45
CA LYS A 71 -4.24 -13.88 -21.57
C LYS A 71 -3.76 -14.79 -22.71
N VAL A 72 -3.38 -14.21 -23.84
CA VAL A 72 -2.91 -14.97 -25.02
C VAL A 72 -1.51 -15.51 -24.77
N ILE A 73 -0.64 -14.70 -24.16
CA ILE A 73 0.73 -15.09 -23.81
C ILE A 73 0.70 -16.27 -22.84
N GLU A 74 -0.11 -16.18 -21.79
CA GLU A 74 -0.30 -17.22 -20.78
C GLU A 74 -0.77 -18.55 -21.40
N GLN A 75 -1.81 -18.51 -22.24
CA GLN A 75 -2.28 -19.70 -22.95
C GLN A 75 -1.18 -20.34 -23.82
N LYS A 76 -0.43 -19.52 -24.56
CA LYS A 76 0.64 -20.01 -25.44
C LYS A 76 1.85 -20.57 -24.69
N LEU A 77 2.15 -20.07 -23.50
CA LEU A 77 3.19 -20.63 -22.64
C LEU A 77 2.76 -22.00 -22.10
N LEU A 78 1.50 -22.12 -21.66
CA LEU A 78 0.93 -23.39 -21.20
C LEU A 78 0.90 -24.46 -22.31
N ASP A 79 0.43 -24.10 -23.51
CA ASP A 79 0.44 -25.00 -24.68
C ASP A 79 1.83 -25.56 -25.00
N LYS A 80 2.88 -24.80 -24.66
CA LYS A 80 4.29 -25.14 -24.92
C LYS A 80 4.98 -25.76 -23.70
N ASN A 81 4.26 -26.01 -22.61
CA ASN A 81 4.81 -26.46 -21.33
C ASN A 81 5.95 -25.54 -20.80
N LEU A 82 5.83 -24.23 -21.03
CA LEU A 82 6.78 -23.22 -20.55
C LEU A 82 6.26 -22.57 -19.26
N PRO A 83 7.14 -22.11 -18.35
CA PRO A 83 6.73 -21.44 -17.13
C PRO A 83 6.05 -20.09 -17.44
N VAL A 84 4.85 -19.88 -16.91
CA VAL A 84 4.04 -18.67 -17.13
C VAL A 84 4.60 -17.45 -16.38
N THR A 85 5.14 -17.68 -15.19
CA THR A 85 5.82 -16.67 -14.38
C THR A 85 6.97 -17.29 -13.61
N GLY A 86 8.08 -16.57 -13.47
CA GLY A 86 9.25 -17.06 -12.73
C GLY A 86 10.10 -18.04 -13.53
N HIS A 87 10.91 -18.81 -12.83
CA HIS A 87 11.77 -19.85 -13.41
C HIS A 87 11.47 -21.17 -12.71
N ASP A 88 10.36 -21.81 -13.06
CA ASP A 88 10.18 -23.22 -12.69
C ASP A 88 11.03 -24.05 -13.65
N ILE A 89 12.24 -24.37 -13.20
CA ILE A 89 13.02 -25.47 -13.76
C ILE A 89 12.25 -26.71 -13.33
N LEU A 90 11.49 -27.32 -14.25
CA LEU A 90 10.94 -28.66 -14.05
C LEU A 90 12.11 -29.56 -13.65
N LYS A 91 12.22 -29.88 -12.36
CA LYS A 91 13.12 -30.93 -11.86
C LYS A 91 12.54 -32.26 -12.34
N GLY A 92 12.95 -32.66 -13.55
CA GLY A 92 13.04 -34.06 -13.94
C GLY A 92 14.31 -34.67 -13.37
#